data_AF-A0A3M1BCA6-F1
#
_entry.id   AF-A0A3M1BCA6-F1
#
_cell.length_a   1.000
_cell.length_b   1.000
_cell.length_c   1.000
_cell.angle_alpha   90.00
_cell.angle_beta   90.00
_cell.angle_gamma   90.00
#
_symmetry.space_group_name_H-M   'P 1'
#
loop_
_entity.id
_entity.type
_entity.pdbx_description
1 polymer ?
#
loop_
_entity_poly.entity_id
_entity_poly.type
_entity_poly.pdbx_seq_one_letter_code
_entity_poly.pdbx_strand_id
1 'polypeptide(L)'
;MIEKIRIVFRKEIRDNLRDRRALSSALFYPLLGPLIFGVMINVLGKVQTKESEKTLKLAVAGAEHAPNLVAFLEENDVEIEPASPEARQEVRDGDREVLLEIPPTFGEDLAKGRPATVRLVIDRSRQSAQVAQERVRSLLHDYSRKIGILRLVARGVSPQILRALAIEEHDLATPQSRAAGFLSNMMPYFIIFSVFLGGLYIAIDTTTGERERGSLEPLLINPVSRAQLVLGKMFAIWLFTAVAVVETLLGFMVVLHNVSLEDLGLRMVNFKPEMMFKIFLLTLPIMVLAIALQMLIATFTRSFKEAQTYLSILPLVPALPSLFLSFMPVKTKLWMMTIPTFGQQLLINQLMREEP
;
A
#
# COMPACT_ATOMS: atom_id res chain seq x y z
N MET A 1 46.27 -11.88 0.91
CA MET A 1 44.86 -12.27 1.19
C MET A 1 43.88 -11.48 0.33
N ILE A 2 43.92 -10.15 0.38
CA ILE A 2 43.03 -9.25 -0.40
C ILE A 2 43.17 -9.42 -1.92
N GLU A 3 44.39 -9.65 -2.42
CA GLU A 3 44.65 -9.77 -3.86
C GLU A 3 43.88 -10.94 -4.51
N LYS A 4 43.86 -12.11 -3.85
CA LYS A 4 43.11 -13.29 -4.33
C LYS A 4 41.60 -13.04 -4.34
N ILE A 5 41.08 -12.38 -3.29
CA ILE A 5 39.66 -11.99 -3.22
C ILE A 5 39.32 -11.03 -4.37
N ARG A 6 40.17 -10.03 -4.63
CA ARG A 6 40.00 -9.07 -5.73
C ARG A 6 40.00 -9.75 -7.10
N ILE A 7 40.82 -10.77 -7.30
CA ILE A 7 40.86 -11.54 -8.56
C ILE A 7 39.53 -12.27 -8.77
N VAL A 8 39.04 -12.99 -7.75
CA VAL A 8 37.74 -13.69 -7.81
C VAL A 8 36.62 -12.67 -8.05
N PHE A 9 36.55 -11.59 -7.27
CA PHE A 9 35.58 -10.52 -7.44
C PHE A 9 35.57 -9.94 -8.86
N ARG A 10 36.74 -9.64 -9.43
CA ARG A 10 36.84 -9.10 -10.80
C ARG A 10 36.40 -10.11 -11.85
N LYS A 11 36.67 -11.40 -11.63
CA LYS A 11 36.17 -12.49 -12.47
C LYS A 11 34.65 -12.53 -12.42
N GLU A 12 34.05 -12.57 -11.24
CA GLU A 12 32.60 -12.63 -11.07
C GLU A 12 31.89 -11.42 -11.69
N ILE A 13 32.42 -10.20 -11.50
CA ILE A 13 31.88 -9.01 -12.17
C ILE A 13 31.93 -9.16 -13.68
N ARG A 14 33.07 -9.57 -14.23
CA ARG A 14 33.25 -9.68 -15.68
C ARG A 14 32.29 -10.72 -16.28
N ASP A 15 32.11 -11.84 -15.60
CA ASP A 15 31.22 -12.92 -16.07
C ASP A 15 29.76 -12.45 -16.04
N ASN A 16 29.32 -11.81 -14.95
CA ASN A 16 27.96 -11.33 -14.80
C ASN A 16 27.63 -10.13 -15.71
N LEU A 17 28.58 -9.24 -15.96
CA LEU A 17 28.40 -8.15 -16.95
C LEU A 17 28.32 -8.68 -18.39
N ARG A 18 28.75 -9.92 -18.67
CA ARG A 18 28.63 -10.55 -19.99
C ARG A 18 27.36 -11.39 -20.13
N ASP A 19 26.83 -11.89 -19.02
CA ASP A 19 25.55 -12.61 -19.02
C ASP A 19 24.39 -11.62 -19.11
N ARG A 20 23.70 -11.63 -20.26
CA ARG A 20 22.50 -10.81 -20.49
C ARG A 20 21.39 -11.07 -19.49
N ARG A 21 21.25 -12.30 -18.99
CA ARG A 21 20.23 -12.67 -18.00
C ARG A 21 20.56 -12.12 -16.63
N ALA A 22 21.85 -12.15 -16.24
CA ALA A 22 22.33 -11.52 -15.02
C ALA A 22 22.10 -10.01 -15.06
N LEU A 23 22.48 -9.35 -16.15
CA LEU A 23 22.22 -7.92 -16.33
C LEU A 23 20.72 -7.59 -16.35
N SER A 24 19.91 -8.34 -17.10
CA SER A 24 18.47 -8.06 -17.20
C SER A 24 17.78 -8.26 -15.85
N SER A 25 18.16 -9.28 -15.08
CA SER A 25 17.57 -9.51 -13.76
C SER A 25 18.00 -8.45 -12.74
N ALA A 26 19.28 -8.06 -12.76
CA ALA A 26 19.81 -7.01 -11.91
C ALA A 26 19.16 -5.64 -12.18
N LEU A 27 18.78 -5.34 -13.44
CA LEU A 27 18.16 -4.07 -13.83
C LEU A 27 16.62 -4.07 -13.73
N PHE A 28 15.97 -5.15 -14.17
CA PHE A 28 14.52 -5.15 -14.38
C PHE A 28 13.73 -5.41 -13.09
N TYR A 29 14.13 -6.40 -12.28
CA TYR A 29 13.40 -6.76 -11.07
C TYR A 29 13.35 -5.62 -10.03
N PRO A 30 14.44 -4.89 -9.77
CA PRO A 30 14.42 -3.78 -8.80
C PRO A 30 13.54 -2.59 -9.22
N LEU A 31 13.32 -2.42 -10.52
CA LEU A 31 12.46 -1.37 -11.07
C LEU A 31 10.97 -1.72 -11.04
N LEU A 32 10.60 -3.00 -10.89
CA LEU A 32 9.20 -3.40 -10.74
C LEU A 32 8.55 -2.76 -9.50
N GLY A 33 9.29 -2.62 -8.40
CA GLY A 33 8.75 -2.01 -7.18
C GLY A 33 8.28 -0.57 -7.39
N PRO A 34 9.17 0.35 -7.83
CA PRO A 34 8.79 1.71 -8.18
C PRO A 34 7.70 1.78 -9.26
N LEU A 35 7.75 0.90 -10.27
CA LEU A 35 6.72 0.87 -11.33
C LEU A 35 5.33 0.53 -10.76
N ILE A 36 5.22 -0.55 -9.97
CA ILE A 36 3.98 -0.95 -9.31
C ILE A 36 3.49 0.17 -8.39
N PHE A 37 4.41 0.79 -7.64
CA PHE A 37 4.09 1.91 -6.78
C PHE A 37 3.52 3.10 -7.55
N GLY A 38 4.13 3.48 -8.68
CA GLY A 38 3.63 4.54 -9.55
C GLY A 38 2.25 4.25 -10.13
N VAL A 39 2.01 3.00 -10.58
CA VAL A 39 0.68 2.56 -11.03
C VAL A 39 -0.34 2.66 -9.90
N MET A 40 0.03 2.21 -8.70
CA MET A 40 -0.86 2.25 -7.53
C MET A 40 -1.24 3.68 -7.14
N ILE A 41 -0.29 4.63 -7.16
CA ILE A 41 -0.61 6.04 -6.91
C ILE A 41 -1.61 6.57 -7.95
N ASN A 42 -1.39 6.26 -9.24
CA ASN A 42 -2.30 6.66 -10.31
C ASN A 42 -3.71 6.08 -10.14
N VAL A 43 -3.83 4.82 -9.72
CA VAL A 43 -5.12 4.18 -9.45
C VAL A 43 -5.80 4.82 -8.26
N LEU A 44 -5.07 5.03 -7.15
CA LEU A 44 -5.63 5.59 -5.92
C LEU A 44 -6.06 7.04 -6.09
N GLY A 45 -5.33 7.83 -6.89
CA GLY A 45 -5.73 9.18 -7.27
C GLY A 45 -7.02 9.20 -8.08
N LYS A 46 -7.13 8.34 -9.10
CA LYS A 46 -8.36 8.24 -9.93
C LYS A 46 -9.59 7.81 -9.13
N VAL A 47 -9.44 6.98 -8.11
CA VAL A 47 -10.56 6.57 -7.23
C VAL A 47 -11.04 7.75 -6.39
N GLN A 48 -10.14 8.50 -5.74
CA GLN A 48 -10.50 9.67 -4.93
C GLN A 48 -11.18 10.78 -5.76
N THR A 49 -10.68 11.07 -6.97
CA THR A 49 -11.31 12.08 -7.84
C THR A 49 -12.70 11.65 -8.30
N LYS A 50 -12.87 10.38 -8.71
CA LYS A 50 -14.17 9.85 -9.15
C LYS A 50 -15.22 9.78 -8.05
N GLU A 51 -14.82 9.56 -6.79
CA GLU A 51 -15.75 9.55 -5.66
C GLU A 51 -16.21 10.95 -5.27
N SER A 52 -15.35 11.97 -5.44
CA SER A 52 -15.69 13.36 -5.14
C SER A 52 -16.60 13.99 -6.20
N GLU A 53 -16.53 13.53 -7.45
CA GLU A 53 -17.27 14.11 -8.59
C GLU A 53 -18.59 13.40 -8.94
N LYS A 54 -18.89 12.23 -8.37
CA LYS A 54 -20.13 11.52 -8.66
C LYS A 54 -21.29 12.03 -7.79
N THR A 55 -22.24 12.72 -8.42
CA THR A 55 -23.59 12.91 -7.89
C THR A 55 -24.16 11.54 -7.51
N LEU A 56 -24.63 11.40 -6.28
CA LEU A 56 -25.13 10.12 -5.78
C LEU A 56 -26.52 9.87 -6.38
N LYS A 57 -26.64 8.85 -7.24
CA LYS A 57 -27.94 8.42 -7.76
C LYS A 57 -28.64 7.53 -6.72
N LEU A 58 -29.78 7.98 -6.22
CA LEU A 58 -30.55 7.27 -5.20
C LEU A 58 -31.95 6.93 -5.73
N ALA A 59 -32.27 5.64 -5.79
CA ALA A 59 -33.63 5.21 -6.06
C ALA A 59 -34.50 5.44 -4.82
N VAL A 60 -35.62 6.15 -4.99
CA VAL A 60 -36.56 6.42 -3.90
C VAL A 60 -37.95 5.88 -4.27
N ALA A 61 -38.47 4.99 -3.42
CA ALA A 61 -39.85 4.52 -3.49
C ALA A 61 -40.71 5.36 -2.54
N GLY A 62 -41.81 5.94 -3.04
CA GLY A 62 -42.70 6.79 -2.25
C GLY A 62 -42.16 8.21 -2.01
N ALA A 63 -41.41 8.76 -2.96
CA ALA A 63 -40.86 10.12 -2.89
C ALA A 63 -41.95 11.19 -2.62
N GLU A 64 -43.14 10.96 -3.15
CA GLU A 64 -44.35 11.78 -2.96
C GLU A 64 -44.82 11.87 -1.51
N HIS A 65 -44.48 10.88 -0.66
CA HIS A 65 -44.86 10.87 0.75
C HIS A 65 -43.98 11.79 1.61
N ALA A 66 -42.84 12.25 1.09
CA ALA A 66 -41.85 13.03 1.84
C ALA A 66 -41.14 14.10 0.98
N PRO A 67 -41.87 15.08 0.42
CA PRO A 67 -41.29 16.09 -0.48
C PRO A 67 -40.15 16.88 0.18
N ASN A 68 -40.26 17.18 1.49
CA ASN A 68 -39.21 17.91 2.23
C ASN A 68 -37.93 17.09 2.45
N LEU A 69 -38.04 15.76 2.55
CA LEU A 69 -36.87 14.89 2.66
C LEU A 69 -36.19 14.76 1.31
N VAL A 70 -36.97 14.62 0.23
CA VAL A 70 -36.47 14.56 -1.15
C VAL A 70 -35.71 15.84 -1.50
N ALA A 71 -36.31 17.01 -1.26
CA ALA A 71 -35.67 18.31 -1.49
C ALA A 71 -34.36 18.45 -0.68
N PHE A 72 -34.33 18.00 0.58
CA PHE A 72 -33.10 18.01 1.37
C PHE A 72 -32.00 17.12 0.78
N LEU A 73 -32.35 15.96 0.24
CA LEU A 73 -31.38 15.08 -0.41
C LEU A 73 -30.83 15.72 -1.69
N GLU A 74 -31.69 16.31 -2.52
CA GLU A 74 -31.29 17.03 -3.74
C GLU A 74 -30.39 18.24 -3.44
N GLU A 75 -30.67 18.99 -2.37
CA GLU A 75 -29.80 20.09 -1.87
C GLU A 75 -28.39 19.62 -1.46
N ASN A 76 -28.19 18.31 -1.23
CA ASN A 76 -26.91 17.73 -0.82
C ASN A 76 -26.29 16.83 -1.91
N ASP A 77 -26.50 17.19 -3.18
CA ASP A 77 -25.95 16.55 -4.38
C ASP A 77 -26.35 15.07 -4.54
N VAL A 78 -27.59 14.74 -4.19
CA VAL A 78 -28.21 13.43 -4.46
C VAL A 78 -29.21 13.57 -5.60
N GLU A 79 -28.98 12.85 -6.69
CA GLU A 79 -29.91 12.74 -7.82
C GLU A 79 -30.96 11.67 -7.48
N ILE A 80 -32.22 12.09 -7.37
CA ILE A 80 -33.32 11.20 -6.99
C ILE A 80 -33.92 10.56 -8.24
N GLU A 81 -33.89 9.23 -8.27
CA GLU A 81 -34.49 8.44 -9.35
C GLU A 81 -35.74 7.72 -8.84
N PRO A 82 -36.82 7.65 -9.63
CA PRO A 82 -38.01 6.90 -9.24
C PRO A 82 -37.67 5.42 -9.12
N ALA A 83 -38.06 4.79 -8.00
CA ALA A 83 -37.88 3.36 -7.83
C ALA A 83 -38.85 2.57 -8.73
N SER A 84 -38.30 1.58 -9.46
CA SER A 84 -39.12 0.60 -10.17
C SER A 84 -39.82 -0.35 -9.18
N PRO A 85 -40.89 -1.05 -9.60
CA PRO A 85 -41.50 -2.11 -8.80
C PRO A 85 -40.51 -3.23 -8.41
N GLU A 86 -39.45 -3.40 -9.20
CA GLU A 86 -38.39 -4.40 -9.03
C GLU A 86 -37.15 -3.83 -8.32
N ALA A 87 -37.19 -2.60 -7.80
CA ALA A 87 -36.01 -1.91 -7.26
C ALA A 87 -35.30 -2.69 -6.14
N ARG A 88 -36.02 -3.50 -5.35
CA ARG A 88 -35.40 -4.41 -4.36
C ARG A 88 -34.57 -5.50 -5.02
N GLN A 89 -35.03 -6.01 -6.15
CA GLN A 89 -34.36 -7.02 -6.95
C GLN A 89 -33.18 -6.40 -7.71
N GLU A 90 -33.33 -5.20 -8.27
CA GLU A 90 -32.21 -4.41 -8.85
C GLU A 90 -31.11 -4.15 -7.81
N VAL A 91 -31.49 -3.83 -6.57
CA VAL A 91 -30.52 -3.72 -5.47
C VAL A 91 -29.88 -5.07 -5.17
N ARG A 92 -30.55 -6.21 -5.32
CA ARG A 92 -29.96 -7.55 -5.15
C ARG A 92 -29.06 -7.98 -6.32
N ASP A 93 -29.37 -7.55 -7.53
CA ASP A 93 -28.70 -8.04 -8.75
C ASP A 93 -27.45 -7.25 -9.11
N GLY A 94 -27.32 -6.01 -8.62
CA GLY A 94 -26.14 -5.19 -8.95
C GLY A 94 -26.47 -3.80 -9.44
N ASP A 95 -27.67 -3.64 -10.01
CA ASP A 95 -28.01 -2.52 -10.87
C ASP A 95 -28.20 -1.21 -10.09
N ARG A 96 -28.52 -1.31 -8.79
CA ARG A 96 -28.61 -0.16 -7.88
C ARG A 96 -27.83 -0.39 -6.60
N GLU A 97 -27.16 0.66 -6.14
CA GLU A 97 -26.33 0.61 -4.93
C GLU A 97 -27.16 0.69 -3.64
N VAL A 98 -28.21 1.54 -3.64
CA VAL A 98 -29.06 1.82 -2.49
C VAL A 98 -30.50 2.11 -2.94
N LEU A 99 -31.48 1.58 -2.22
CA LEU A 99 -32.89 1.95 -2.35
C LEU A 99 -33.41 2.52 -1.02
N LEU A 100 -34.04 3.69 -1.08
CA LEU A 100 -34.74 4.31 0.04
C LEU A 100 -36.25 4.13 -0.14
N GLU A 101 -36.91 3.47 0.80
CA GLU A 101 -38.36 3.33 0.81
C GLU A 101 -38.98 4.22 1.88
N ILE A 102 -39.98 4.99 1.45
CA ILE A 102 -40.70 5.95 2.26
C ILE A 102 -42.17 5.50 2.34
N PRO A 103 -42.60 4.94 3.49
CA PRO A 103 -43.98 4.53 3.70
C PRO A 103 -44.96 5.71 3.61
N PRO A 104 -46.22 5.48 3.21
CA PRO A 104 -47.25 6.53 3.15
C PRO A 104 -47.54 7.18 4.52
N THR A 105 -47.25 6.49 5.63
CA THR A 105 -47.42 7.02 6.99
C THR A 105 -46.37 8.07 7.37
N PHE A 106 -45.33 8.27 6.55
CA PHE A 106 -44.20 9.16 6.88
C PHE A 106 -44.65 10.57 7.25
N GLY A 107 -45.49 11.20 6.42
CA GLY A 107 -45.97 12.56 6.65
C GLY A 107 -46.85 12.66 7.91
N GLU A 108 -47.72 11.68 8.13
CA GLU A 108 -48.62 11.62 9.29
C GLU A 108 -47.83 11.47 10.60
N ASP A 109 -46.88 10.54 10.63
CA ASP A 109 -46.01 10.31 11.78
C ASP A 109 -45.17 11.56 12.10
N LEU A 110 -44.65 12.22 11.05
CA LEU A 110 -43.86 13.44 11.20
C LEU A 110 -44.69 14.58 11.80
N ALA A 111 -45.92 14.77 11.31
CA ALA A 111 -46.85 15.79 11.78
C ALA A 111 -47.32 15.54 13.22
N LYS A 112 -47.54 14.28 13.60
CA LYS A 112 -47.91 13.87 14.97
C LYS A 112 -46.75 13.91 15.96
N GLY A 113 -45.56 14.33 15.52
CA GLY A 113 -44.36 14.39 16.37
C GLY A 113 -43.76 13.02 16.68
N ARG A 114 -44.17 11.96 15.98
CA ARG A 114 -43.62 10.61 16.10
C ARG A 114 -42.38 10.46 15.20
N PRO A 115 -41.49 9.48 15.47
CA PRO A 115 -40.44 9.13 14.52
C PRO A 115 -41.06 8.52 13.25
N ALA A 116 -40.82 9.15 12.11
CA ALA A 116 -41.25 8.62 10.82
C ALA A 116 -40.27 7.53 10.37
N THR A 117 -40.79 6.36 9.98
CA THR A 117 -39.95 5.24 9.55
C THR A 117 -39.56 5.41 8.09
N VAL A 118 -38.28 5.25 7.77
CA VAL A 118 -37.76 5.06 6.40
C VAL A 118 -37.00 3.75 6.35
N ARG A 119 -37.05 3.03 5.22
CA ARG A 119 -36.33 1.76 5.05
C ARG A 119 -35.22 1.92 4.05
N LEU A 120 -34.01 1.56 4.45
CA LEU A 120 -32.85 1.56 3.58
C LEU A 120 -32.57 0.12 3.16
N VAL A 121 -32.81 -0.20 1.89
CA VAL A 121 -32.56 -1.52 1.30
C VAL A 121 -31.17 -1.50 0.68
N ILE A 122 -30.28 -2.37 1.20
CA ILE A 122 -28.85 -2.39 0.88
C ILE A 122 -28.34 -3.82 0.81
N ASP A 123 -27.31 -4.05 0.00
CA ASP A 123 -26.52 -5.28 0.02
C ASP A 123 -25.13 -4.98 0.61
N ARG A 124 -24.88 -5.49 1.82
CA ARG A 124 -23.60 -5.28 2.52
C ARG A 124 -22.46 -6.14 2.00
N SER A 125 -22.74 -7.12 1.13
CA SER A 125 -21.69 -7.95 0.51
C SER A 125 -20.93 -7.22 -0.60
N ARG A 126 -21.51 -6.13 -1.12
CA ARG A 126 -20.92 -5.32 -2.19
C ARG A 126 -20.14 -4.13 -1.64
N GLN A 127 -18.83 -4.20 -1.82
CA GLN A 127 -17.92 -3.13 -1.41
C GLN A 127 -18.16 -1.83 -2.19
N SER A 128 -18.55 -1.91 -3.47
CA SER A 128 -18.84 -0.74 -4.30
C SER A 128 -19.99 0.12 -3.76
N ALA A 129 -20.98 -0.49 -3.09
CA ALA A 129 -22.14 0.21 -2.57
C ALA A 129 -21.91 0.79 -1.16
N GLN A 130 -20.83 0.42 -0.46
CA GLN A 130 -20.60 0.86 0.94
C GLN A 130 -20.52 2.39 1.07
N VAL A 131 -19.82 3.04 0.14
CA VAL A 131 -19.66 4.51 0.13
C VAL A 131 -21.00 5.21 -0.02
N ALA A 132 -21.82 4.78 -0.98
CA ALA A 132 -23.18 5.30 -1.18
C ALA A 132 -24.07 5.05 0.05
N GLN A 133 -24.01 3.85 0.64
CA GLN A 133 -24.78 3.50 1.84
C GLN A 133 -24.45 4.40 3.03
N GLU A 134 -23.16 4.68 3.27
CA GLU A 134 -22.70 5.56 4.33
C GLU A 134 -23.14 7.01 4.08
N ARG A 135 -23.01 7.49 2.84
CA ARG A 135 -23.47 8.85 2.45
C ARG A 135 -24.97 9.03 2.67
N VAL A 136 -25.82 8.11 2.19
CA VAL A 136 -27.27 8.18 2.43
C VAL A 136 -27.60 8.14 3.92
N ARG A 137 -26.95 7.25 4.68
CA ARG A 137 -27.18 7.15 6.13
C ARG A 137 -26.81 8.45 6.86
N SER A 138 -25.68 9.08 6.50
CA SER A 138 -25.28 10.38 7.05
C SER A 138 -26.34 11.44 6.79
N LEU A 139 -26.79 11.60 5.54
CA LEU A 139 -27.81 12.57 5.16
C LEU A 139 -29.15 12.35 5.89
N LEU A 140 -29.58 11.09 6.04
CA LEU A 140 -30.79 10.76 6.81
C LEU A 140 -30.64 11.13 8.30
N HIS A 141 -29.46 10.92 8.89
CA HIS A 141 -29.19 11.34 10.26
C HIS A 141 -29.17 12.86 10.40
N ASP A 142 -28.62 13.59 9.44
CA ASP A 142 -28.58 15.05 9.44
C ASP A 142 -29.99 15.65 9.30
N TYR A 143 -30.81 15.09 8.41
CA TYR A 143 -32.23 15.46 8.30
C TYR A 143 -32.99 15.19 9.61
N SER A 144 -32.81 13.99 10.20
CA SER A 144 -33.43 13.63 11.47
C SER A 144 -33.04 14.60 12.60
N ARG A 145 -31.75 14.97 12.67
CA ARG A 145 -31.23 15.96 13.62
C ARG A 145 -31.84 17.34 13.40
N LYS A 146 -31.95 17.80 12.14
CA LYS A 146 -32.57 19.07 11.75
C LYS A 146 -34.03 19.13 12.21
N ILE A 147 -34.83 18.11 11.91
CA ILE A 147 -36.23 18.03 12.34
C ILE A 147 -36.35 17.94 13.87
N GLY A 148 -35.47 17.18 14.53
CA GLY A 148 -35.43 17.09 15.99
C GLY A 148 -35.20 18.44 16.66
N ILE A 149 -34.27 19.25 16.14
CA ILE A 149 -34.00 20.61 16.61
C ILE A 149 -35.23 21.51 16.43
N LEU A 150 -35.85 21.51 15.24
CA LEU A 150 -37.06 22.31 14.97
C LEU A 150 -38.21 21.97 15.92
N ARG A 151 -38.39 20.67 16.22
CA ARG A 151 -39.40 20.17 17.15
C ARG A 151 -39.18 20.60 18.60
N LEU A 152 -37.94 20.81 19.02
CA LEU A 152 -37.61 21.33 20.36
C LEU A 152 -37.89 22.83 20.43
N VAL A 153 -37.43 23.59 19.42
CA VAL A 153 -37.67 25.04 19.32
C VAL A 153 -39.15 25.35 19.31
N ALA A 154 -39.95 24.61 18.52
CA ALA A 154 -41.40 24.78 18.47
C ALA A 154 -42.12 24.51 19.82
N ARG A 155 -41.46 23.81 20.75
CA ARG A 155 -41.97 23.54 22.10
C ARG A 155 -41.32 24.43 23.17
N GLY A 156 -40.56 25.45 22.77
CA GLY A 156 -39.84 26.35 23.69
C GLY A 156 -38.67 25.69 24.42
N VAL A 157 -38.23 24.51 23.97
CA VAL A 157 -37.08 23.80 24.55
C VAL A 157 -35.83 24.22 23.79
N SER A 158 -34.84 24.75 24.52
CA SER A 158 -33.55 25.11 23.92
C SER A 158 -32.84 23.86 23.36
N PRO A 159 -32.43 23.85 22.07
CA PRO A 159 -31.65 22.75 21.50
C PRO A 159 -30.30 22.51 22.20
N GLN A 160 -29.81 23.48 22.98
CA GLN A 160 -28.56 23.37 23.73
C GLN A 160 -28.62 22.25 24.80
N ILE A 161 -29.81 21.89 25.29
CA ILE A 161 -29.98 20.80 26.26
C ILE A 161 -29.56 19.44 25.66
N LEU A 162 -29.66 19.27 24.34
CA LEU A 162 -29.15 18.07 23.66
C LEU A 162 -27.63 18.09 23.41
N ARG A 163 -27.00 19.26 23.45
CA ARG A 163 -25.56 19.44 23.21
C ARG A 163 -24.80 19.53 24.53
N ALA A 164 -24.78 18.41 25.27
CA ALA A 164 -24.06 18.30 26.54
C ALA A 164 -22.54 18.49 26.39
N LEU A 165 -21.99 18.19 25.21
CA LEU A 165 -20.59 18.40 24.85
C LEU A 165 -20.52 19.23 23.56
N ALA A 166 -19.77 20.33 23.61
CA ALA A 166 -19.30 21.04 22.42
C ALA A 166 -17.97 20.41 22.03
N ILE A 167 -18.02 19.34 21.24
CA ILE A 167 -16.82 18.66 20.73
C ILE A 167 -16.25 19.53 19.61
N GLU A 168 -15.11 20.15 19.87
CA GLU A 168 -14.30 20.83 18.85
C GLU A 168 -13.29 19.81 18.31
N GLU A 169 -13.57 19.28 17.11
CA GLU A 169 -12.69 18.35 16.43
C GLU A 169 -11.63 19.13 15.65
N HIS A 170 -10.39 19.08 16.13
CA HIS A 170 -9.23 19.58 15.42
C HIS A 170 -8.56 18.42 14.70
N ASP A 171 -9.01 18.12 13.48
CA ASP A 171 -8.30 17.17 12.63
C ASP A 171 -6.97 17.78 12.17
N LEU A 172 -5.89 17.33 12.80
CA LEU A 172 -4.53 17.73 12.44
C LEU A 172 -4.02 16.98 11.20
N ALA A 173 -4.70 15.92 10.78
CA ALA A 173 -4.34 15.10 9.64
C ALA A 173 -5.23 15.45 8.45
N THR A 174 -4.66 16.12 7.45
CA THR A 174 -5.36 16.28 6.17
C THR A 174 -5.68 14.89 5.56
N PRO A 175 -6.82 14.68 4.87
CA PRO A 175 -7.10 13.43 4.15
C PRO A 175 -5.94 12.95 3.27
N GLN A 176 -5.20 13.92 2.75
CA GLN A 176 -4.00 13.76 1.94
C GLN A 176 -2.81 13.21 2.75
N SER A 177 -2.67 13.59 4.03
CA SER A 177 -1.71 13.00 4.97
C SER A 177 -1.98 11.51 5.23
N ARG A 178 -3.25 11.07 5.21
CA ARG A 178 -3.60 9.65 5.37
C ARG A 178 -3.18 8.81 4.17
N ALA A 179 -3.46 9.28 2.95
CA ALA A 179 -2.98 8.64 1.73
C ALA A 179 -1.44 8.65 1.66
N ALA A 180 -0.80 9.74 2.10
CA ALA A 180 0.66 9.85 2.23
C ALA A 180 1.22 8.78 3.16
N GLY A 181 0.64 8.63 4.35
CA GLY A 181 1.08 7.67 5.36
C GLY A 181 0.93 6.23 4.91
N PHE A 182 -0.09 5.92 4.10
CA PHE A 182 -0.24 4.58 3.51
C PHE A 182 0.85 4.32 2.45
N LEU A 183 1.06 5.26 1.53
CA LEU A 183 2.08 5.13 0.48
C LEU A 183 3.50 5.07 1.07
N SER A 184 3.80 5.89 2.07
CA SER A 184 5.09 5.89 2.76
C SER A 184 5.37 4.56 3.49
N ASN A 185 4.33 3.87 3.97
CA ASN A 185 4.47 2.55 4.59
C ASN A 185 4.86 1.45 3.60
N MET A 186 4.48 1.60 2.32
CA MET A 186 4.72 0.59 1.30
C MET A 186 6.08 0.72 0.62
N MET A 187 6.70 1.91 0.56
CA MET A 187 8.02 2.07 -0.05
C MET A 187 9.13 1.22 0.62
N PRO A 188 9.25 1.16 1.96
CA PRO A 188 10.22 0.29 2.63
C PRO A 188 10.10 -1.17 2.20
N TYR A 189 8.89 -1.66 1.96
CA TYR A 189 8.66 -3.03 1.49
C TYR A 189 9.36 -3.30 0.16
N PHE A 190 9.19 -2.42 -0.83
CA PHE A 190 9.82 -2.58 -2.14
C PHE A 190 11.34 -2.44 -2.07
N ILE A 191 11.87 -1.58 -1.19
CA ILE A 191 13.31 -1.43 -0.97
C ILE A 191 13.91 -2.71 -0.38
N ILE A 192 13.27 -3.29 0.65
CA ILE A 192 13.71 -4.57 1.21
C ILE A 192 13.59 -5.67 0.15
N PHE A 193 12.50 -5.69 -0.62
CA PHE A 193 12.31 -6.67 -1.68
C PHE A 193 13.41 -6.58 -2.75
N SER A 194 13.86 -5.38 -3.11
CA SER A 194 14.94 -5.20 -4.09
C SER A 194 16.30 -5.68 -3.57
N VAL A 195 16.56 -5.61 -2.25
CA VAL A 195 17.75 -6.23 -1.64
C VAL A 195 17.80 -7.74 -1.90
N PHE A 196 16.66 -8.43 -1.79
CA PHE A 196 16.59 -9.87 -1.99
C PHE A 196 16.46 -10.30 -3.45
N LEU A 197 15.98 -9.43 -4.35
CA LEU A 197 15.89 -9.74 -5.77
C LEU A 197 17.11 -9.30 -6.58
N GLY A 198 17.75 -8.19 -6.22
CA GLY A 198 18.81 -7.56 -7.02
C GLY A 198 20.04 -8.46 -7.24
N GLY A 199 20.45 -9.19 -6.22
CA GLY A 199 21.57 -10.14 -6.30
C GLY A 199 21.16 -11.59 -6.58
N LEU A 200 19.86 -11.87 -6.74
CA LEU A 200 19.32 -13.24 -6.68
C LEU A 200 19.87 -14.13 -7.79
N TYR A 201 19.76 -13.68 -9.05
CA TYR A 201 20.23 -14.45 -10.20
C TYR A 201 21.72 -14.73 -10.12
N ILE A 202 22.49 -13.73 -9.68
CA ILE A 202 23.95 -13.80 -9.58
C ILE A 202 24.36 -14.78 -8.49
N ALA A 203 23.67 -14.75 -7.33
CA ALA A 203 23.88 -15.71 -6.26
C ALA A 203 23.61 -17.15 -6.71
N ILE A 204 22.57 -17.37 -7.53
CA ILE A 204 22.26 -18.68 -8.12
C ILE A 204 23.36 -19.09 -9.11
N ASP A 205 23.71 -18.22 -10.06
CA ASP A 205 24.65 -18.53 -11.14
C ASP A 205 26.04 -18.85 -10.60
N THR A 206 26.57 -17.99 -9.72
CA THR A 206 27.91 -18.14 -9.14
C THR A 206 28.01 -19.33 -8.18
N THR A 207 26.88 -19.80 -7.60
CA THR A 207 26.91 -20.88 -6.60
C THR A 207 26.47 -22.21 -7.21
N THR A 208 25.21 -22.31 -7.60
CA THR A 208 24.63 -23.55 -8.14
C THR A 208 24.95 -23.69 -9.62
N GLY A 209 24.90 -22.59 -10.38
CA GLY A 209 25.15 -22.60 -11.83
C GLY A 209 26.56 -23.08 -12.16
N GLU A 210 27.57 -22.58 -11.45
CA GLU A 210 28.96 -23.08 -11.61
C GLU A 210 29.11 -24.55 -11.23
N ARG A 211 28.38 -25.03 -10.22
CA ARG A 211 28.41 -26.44 -9.83
C ARG A 211 27.78 -27.34 -10.90
N GLU A 212 26.64 -26.92 -11.43
CA GLU A 212 25.92 -27.64 -12.48
C GLU A 212 26.74 -27.71 -13.77
N ARG A 213 27.54 -26.67 -14.07
CA ARG A 213 28.46 -26.63 -15.22
C ARG A 213 29.78 -27.36 -14.98
N GLY A 214 30.04 -27.88 -13.77
CA GLY A 214 31.30 -28.51 -13.39
C GLY A 214 32.50 -27.55 -13.37
N SER A 215 32.25 -26.25 -13.20
CA SER A 215 33.31 -25.23 -13.18
C SER A 215 33.81 -24.91 -11.76
N LEU A 216 33.11 -25.40 -10.71
CA LEU A 216 33.56 -25.23 -9.33
C LEU A 216 34.77 -26.11 -8.98
N GLU A 217 34.83 -27.34 -9.48
CA GLU A 217 35.90 -28.29 -9.16
C GLU A 217 37.26 -27.79 -9.64
N PRO A 218 37.41 -27.31 -10.89
CA PRO A 218 38.65 -26.66 -11.34
C PRO A 218 38.98 -25.39 -10.54
N LEU A 219 37.97 -24.63 -10.12
CA LEU A 219 38.16 -23.41 -9.33
C LEU A 219 38.78 -23.72 -7.95
N LEU A 220 38.38 -24.83 -7.34
CA LEU A 220 38.86 -25.29 -6.03
C LEU A 220 40.27 -25.90 -6.04
N ILE A 221 40.79 -26.27 -7.21
CA ILE A 221 42.18 -26.76 -7.37
C ILE A 221 43.19 -25.59 -7.40
N ASN A 222 42.73 -24.38 -7.75
CA ASN A 222 43.58 -23.20 -7.72
C ASN A 222 44.08 -22.91 -6.29
N PRO A 223 45.25 -22.26 -6.13
CA PRO A 223 45.81 -21.93 -4.83
C PRO A 223 45.07 -20.75 -4.15
N VAL A 224 43.75 -20.84 -4.01
CA VAL A 224 42.85 -19.86 -3.38
C VAL A 224 42.09 -20.58 -2.26
N SER A 225 42.06 -20.00 -1.06
CA SER A 225 41.34 -20.64 0.05
C SER A 225 39.82 -20.55 -0.16
N ARG A 226 39.07 -21.50 0.41
CA ARG A 226 37.59 -21.52 0.33
C ARG A 226 36.97 -20.22 0.82
N ALA A 227 37.50 -19.64 1.90
CA ALA A 227 37.03 -18.36 2.43
C ALA A 227 37.26 -17.20 1.45
N GLN A 228 38.41 -17.17 0.77
CA GLN A 228 38.71 -16.12 -0.23
C GLN A 228 37.78 -16.20 -1.43
N LEU A 229 37.43 -17.43 -1.84
CA LEU A 229 36.52 -17.70 -2.95
C LEU A 229 35.09 -17.26 -2.60
N VAL A 230 34.60 -17.65 -1.42
CA VAL A 230 33.28 -17.22 -0.93
C VAL A 230 33.19 -15.71 -0.77
N LEU A 231 34.19 -15.07 -0.13
CA LEU A 231 34.20 -13.61 0.04
C LEU A 231 34.23 -12.88 -1.30
N GLY A 232 35.05 -13.33 -2.27
CA GLY A 232 35.09 -12.74 -3.60
C GLY A 232 33.74 -12.79 -4.33
N LYS A 233 33.03 -13.91 -4.20
CA LYS A 233 31.66 -14.07 -4.73
C LYS A 233 30.66 -13.20 -3.99
N MET A 234 30.70 -13.18 -2.65
CA MET A 234 29.83 -12.35 -1.84
C MET A 234 29.98 -10.86 -2.17
N PHE A 235 31.20 -10.36 -2.36
CA PHE A 235 31.42 -8.97 -2.76
C PHE A 235 30.87 -8.65 -4.15
N ALA A 236 30.95 -9.61 -5.09
CA ALA A 236 30.38 -9.43 -6.42
C ALA A 236 28.86 -9.34 -6.33
N ILE A 237 28.21 -10.28 -5.64
CA ILE A 237 26.76 -10.24 -5.41
C ILE A 237 26.37 -8.94 -4.69
N TRP A 238 27.13 -8.52 -3.67
CA TRP A 238 26.88 -7.30 -2.92
C TRP A 238 26.90 -6.06 -3.81
N LEU A 239 27.85 -5.96 -4.75
CA LEU A 239 27.90 -4.83 -5.68
C LEU A 239 26.64 -4.76 -6.55
N PHE A 240 26.21 -5.88 -7.11
CA PHE A 240 24.99 -5.92 -7.94
C PHE A 240 23.72 -5.66 -7.12
N THR A 241 23.64 -6.19 -5.89
CA THR A 241 22.55 -5.86 -4.96
C THR A 241 22.55 -4.37 -4.61
N ALA A 242 23.72 -3.76 -4.40
CA ALA A 242 23.83 -2.34 -4.12
C ALA A 242 23.37 -1.48 -5.32
N VAL A 243 23.76 -1.87 -6.55
CA VAL A 243 23.28 -1.23 -7.78
C VAL A 243 21.76 -1.35 -7.89
N ALA A 244 21.19 -2.53 -7.68
CA ALA A 244 19.75 -2.76 -7.68
C ALA A 244 19.00 -1.87 -6.66
N VAL A 245 19.54 -1.72 -5.45
CA VAL A 245 18.94 -0.84 -4.43
C VAL A 245 19.01 0.63 -4.85
N VAL A 246 20.13 1.08 -5.41
CA VAL A 246 20.26 2.44 -5.95
C VAL A 246 19.27 2.67 -7.08
N GLU A 247 19.10 1.70 -7.99
CA GLU A 247 18.12 1.75 -9.07
C GLU A 247 16.69 1.82 -8.54
N THR A 248 16.34 1.04 -7.52
CA THR A 248 15.03 1.14 -6.85
C THR A 248 14.81 2.52 -6.25
N LEU A 249 15.80 3.08 -5.54
CA LEU A 249 15.70 4.41 -4.94
C LEU A 249 15.56 5.51 -5.99
N LEU A 250 16.32 5.43 -7.09
CA LEU A 250 16.19 6.33 -8.23
C LEU A 250 14.83 6.18 -8.91
N GLY A 251 14.33 4.95 -9.07
CA GLY A 251 13.01 4.68 -9.59
C GLY A 251 11.92 5.34 -8.74
N PHE A 252 12.02 5.25 -7.41
CA PHE A 252 11.11 5.95 -6.51
C PHE A 252 11.20 7.47 -6.65
N MET A 253 12.42 8.02 -6.73
CA MET A 253 12.62 9.45 -6.96
C MET A 253 11.95 9.93 -8.26
N VAL A 254 12.11 9.17 -9.34
CA VAL A 254 11.50 9.46 -10.65
C VAL A 254 9.98 9.38 -10.57
N VAL A 255 9.42 8.35 -9.92
CA VAL A 255 7.97 8.19 -9.77
C VAL A 255 7.37 9.31 -8.91
N LEU A 256 7.98 9.64 -7.78
CA LEU A 256 7.50 10.68 -6.88
C LEU A 256 7.62 12.09 -7.49
N HIS A 257 8.57 12.32 -8.39
CA HIS A 257 8.67 13.57 -9.14
C HIS A 257 7.62 13.66 -10.25
N ASN A 258 7.46 12.60 -11.05
CA ASN A 258 6.58 12.63 -12.23
C ASN A 258 5.09 12.54 -11.90
N VAL A 259 4.73 12.00 -10.74
CA VAL A 259 3.34 11.99 -10.30
C VAL A 259 3.06 13.33 -9.63
N SER A 260 2.07 14.07 -10.12
CA SER A 260 1.56 15.28 -9.48
C SER A 260 1.02 14.95 -8.09
N LEU A 261 1.92 14.96 -7.10
CA LEU A 261 1.62 14.76 -5.68
C LEU A 261 0.69 15.86 -5.14
N GLU A 262 0.61 17.00 -5.85
CA GLU A 262 -0.21 18.17 -5.54
C GLU A 262 -1.71 17.87 -5.58
N ASP A 263 -2.20 17.10 -6.57
CA ASP A 263 -3.61 16.67 -6.64
C ASP A 263 -3.98 15.67 -5.54
N LEU A 264 -2.96 14.99 -4.99
CA LEU A 264 -3.10 14.08 -3.86
C LEU A 264 -2.82 14.77 -2.51
N GLY A 265 -2.51 16.08 -2.51
CA GLY A 265 -2.02 16.89 -1.38
C GLY A 265 -0.92 16.23 -0.56
N LEU A 266 -0.17 15.34 -1.19
CA LEU A 266 1.04 14.76 -0.66
C LEU A 266 2.05 15.90 -0.65
N ARG A 267 2.10 16.64 0.48
CA ARG A 267 3.21 17.56 0.75
C ARG A 267 4.46 16.73 0.46
N MET A 268 5.20 17.11 -0.59
CA MET A 268 6.31 16.34 -1.16
C MET A 268 7.01 15.62 -0.02
N VAL A 269 6.86 14.28 0.07
CA VAL A 269 7.83 13.49 0.81
C VAL A 269 9.11 13.85 0.11
N ASN A 270 9.87 14.73 0.75
CA ASN A 270 11.01 15.38 0.16
C ASN A 270 12.07 14.29 0.07
N PHE A 271 11.97 13.47 -0.99
CA PHE A 271 12.84 12.34 -1.26
C PHE A 271 14.17 12.89 -1.75
N LYS A 272 14.83 13.62 -0.86
CA LYS A 272 16.08 14.32 -1.08
C LYS A 272 17.18 13.29 -1.22
N PRO A 273 18.26 13.61 -1.97
CA PRO A 273 19.44 12.76 -2.06
C PRO A 273 20.00 12.33 -0.69
N GLU A 274 19.87 13.19 0.34
CA GLU A 274 20.29 12.87 1.71
C GLU A 274 19.47 11.71 2.32
N MET A 275 18.15 11.71 2.12
CA MET A 275 17.28 10.63 2.59
C MET A 275 17.61 9.32 1.87
N MET A 276 17.80 9.37 0.55
CA MET A 276 18.22 8.20 -0.24
C MET A 276 19.54 7.61 0.27
N PHE A 277 20.50 8.47 0.59
CA PHE A 277 21.78 8.04 1.14
C PHE A 277 21.63 7.36 2.50
N LYS A 278 20.82 7.93 3.41
CA LYS A 278 20.51 7.33 4.72
C LYS A 278 19.80 5.97 4.56
N ILE A 279 18.83 5.87 3.66
CA ILE A 279 18.14 4.61 3.35
C ILE A 279 19.13 3.57 2.82
N PHE A 280 20.00 3.96 1.88
CA PHE A 280 21.02 3.07 1.35
C PHE A 280 21.93 2.54 2.46
N LEU A 281 22.41 3.40 3.36
CA LEU A 281 23.19 2.98 4.53
C LEU A 281 22.45 2.00 5.44
N LEU A 282 21.16 2.23 5.69
CA LEU A 282 20.31 1.33 6.49
C LEU A 282 20.14 -0.05 5.85
N THR A 283 20.19 -0.14 4.52
CA THR A 283 20.07 -1.42 3.82
C THR A 283 21.36 -2.25 3.82
N LEU A 284 22.54 -1.65 4.03
CA LEU A 284 23.83 -2.34 3.95
C LEU A 284 23.92 -3.62 4.81
N PRO A 285 23.50 -3.64 6.09
CA PRO A 285 23.56 -4.86 6.91
C PRO A 285 22.63 -5.95 6.38
N ILE A 286 21.46 -5.57 5.84
CA ILE A 286 20.52 -6.51 5.25
C ILE A 286 21.05 -7.08 3.96
N MET A 287 21.77 -6.30 3.14
CA MET A 287 22.39 -6.84 1.93
C MET A 287 23.32 -8.00 2.28
N VAL A 288 24.16 -7.84 3.31
CA VAL A 288 25.05 -8.92 3.76
C VAL A 288 24.26 -10.14 4.22
N LEU A 289 23.20 -9.95 5.01
CA LEU A 289 22.33 -11.04 5.46
C LEU A 289 21.65 -11.75 4.29
N ALA A 290 21.06 -11.01 3.36
CA ALA A 290 20.36 -11.53 2.20
C ALA A 290 21.29 -12.37 1.33
N ILE A 291 22.50 -11.87 1.05
CA ILE A 291 23.52 -12.57 0.26
C ILE A 291 23.97 -13.84 0.96
N ALA A 292 24.20 -13.78 2.28
CA ALA A 292 24.58 -14.96 3.05
C ALA A 292 23.49 -16.05 3.00
N LEU A 293 22.22 -15.67 3.17
CA LEU A 293 21.08 -16.59 3.07
C LEU A 293 20.92 -17.16 1.65
N GLN A 294 21.07 -16.31 0.63
CA GLN A 294 20.98 -16.72 -0.77
C GLN A 294 22.06 -17.74 -1.14
N MET A 295 23.31 -17.46 -0.79
CA MET A 295 24.42 -18.38 -1.05
C MET A 295 24.29 -19.67 -0.23
N LEU A 296 23.82 -19.59 1.02
CA LEU A 296 23.58 -20.76 1.85
C LEU A 296 22.56 -21.70 1.19
N ILE A 297 21.39 -21.18 0.82
CA ILE A 297 20.34 -21.97 0.16
C ILE A 297 20.83 -22.49 -1.20
N ALA A 298 21.47 -21.65 -2.02
CA ALA A 298 21.99 -22.05 -3.33
C ALA A 298 22.99 -23.21 -3.22
N THR A 299 23.83 -23.23 -2.18
CA THR A 299 24.80 -24.31 -1.94
C THR A 299 24.15 -25.67 -1.73
N PHE A 300 22.95 -25.74 -1.14
CA PHE A 300 22.25 -27.01 -0.87
C PHE A 300 21.47 -27.57 -2.05
N THR A 301 21.08 -26.73 -3.01
CA THR A 301 20.34 -27.17 -4.20
C THR A 301 21.21 -27.95 -5.17
N ARG A 302 20.66 -28.71 -6.12
CA ARG A 302 21.41 -29.51 -7.11
C ARG A 302 21.41 -28.92 -8.51
N SER A 303 20.37 -28.16 -8.87
CA SER A 303 20.22 -27.53 -10.18
C SER A 303 19.86 -26.06 -10.09
N PHE A 304 20.12 -25.30 -11.15
CA PHE A 304 19.77 -23.89 -11.29
C PHE A 304 18.26 -23.67 -11.07
N LYS A 305 17.42 -24.54 -11.62
CA LYS A 305 15.95 -24.45 -11.47
C LYS A 305 15.52 -24.67 -10.01
N GLU A 306 16.17 -25.59 -9.32
CA GLU A 306 15.91 -25.85 -7.90
C GLU A 306 16.33 -24.65 -7.04
N ALA A 307 17.53 -24.10 -7.25
CA ALA A 307 18.00 -22.86 -6.61
C ALA A 307 17.03 -21.71 -6.82
N GLN A 308 16.59 -21.50 -8.06
CA GLN A 308 15.62 -20.47 -8.41
C GLN A 308 14.30 -20.67 -7.66
N THR A 309 13.81 -21.91 -7.54
CA THR A 309 12.55 -22.20 -6.87
C THR A 309 12.63 -21.89 -5.38
N TYR A 310 13.64 -22.41 -4.67
CA TYR A 310 13.81 -22.16 -3.23
C TYR A 310 14.05 -20.68 -2.93
N LEU A 311 14.89 -20.02 -3.72
CA LEU A 311 15.23 -18.63 -3.49
C LEU A 311 14.15 -17.64 -3.95
N SER A 312 13.23 -18.03 -4.84
CA SER A 312 12.09 -17.18 -5.21
C SER A 312 11.14 -16.91 -4.04
N ILE A 313 11.11 -17.82 -3.05
CA ILE A 313 10.29 -17.70 -1.84
C ILE A 313 11.01 -16.89 -0.76
N LEU A 314 12.34 -16.80 -0.81
CA LEU A 314 13.15 -16.11 0.21
C LEU A 314 12.73 -14.65 0.44
N PRO A 315 12.46 -13.82 -0.59
CA PRO A 315 11.95 -12.46 -0.41
C PRO A 315 10.60 -12.38 0.33
N LEU A 316 9.81 -13.47 0.37
CA LEU A 316 8.51 -13.50 1.06
C LEU A 316 8.66 -13.48 2.59
N VAL A 317 9.75 -14.08 3.11
CA VAL A 317 10.03 -14.14 4.55
C VAL A 317 10.12 -12.75 5.20
N PRO A 318 10.95 -11.81 4.69
CA PRO A 318 10.98 -10.45 5.22
C PRO A 318 9.75 -9.64 4.81
N ALA A 319 9.11 -9.96 3.69
CA ALA A 319 7.92 -9.28 3.18
C ALA A 319 6.67 -9.45 4.06
N LEU A 320 6.47 -10.63 4.68
CA LEU A 320 5.26 -10.90 5.46
C LEU A 320 5.10 -9.97 6.68
N PRO A 321 6.11 -9.81 7.57
CA PRO A 321 6.06 -8.80 8.62
C PRO A 321 5.83 -7.38 8.08
N SER A 322 6.42 -7.08 6.93
CA SER A 322 6.30 -5.77 6.28
C SER A 322 4.90 -5.45 5.78
N LEU A 323 4.24 -6.42 5.15
CA LEU A 323 2.84 -6.31 4.74
C LEU A 323 1.94 -6.15 5.96
N PHE A 324 2.17 -6.93 7.01
CA PHE A 324 1.40 -6.84 8.24
C PHE A 324 1.46 -5.44 8.88
N LEU A 325 2.64 -4.81 8.93
CA LEU A 325 2.80 -3.43 9.40
C LEU A 325 2.12 -2.38 8.52
N SER A 326 1.97 -2.66 7.23
CA SER A 326 1.32 -1.72 6.30
C SER A 326 -0.18 -1.63 6.57
N PHE A 327 -0.81 -2.72 7.03
CA PHE A 327 -2.23 -2.76 7.38
C PHE A 327 -2.51 -2.46 8.86
N MET A 328 -1.58 -2.77 9.75
CA MET A 328 -1.69 -2.47 11.18
C MET A 328 -0.53 -1.58 11.62
N PRO A 329 -0.74 -0.26 11.80
CA PRO A 329 0.31 0.62 12.31
C PRO A 329 0.68 0.21 13.74
N VAL A 330 1.86 -0.40 13.90
CA VAL A 330 2.40 -0.79 15.21
C VAL A 330 3.31 0.33 15.71
N LYS A 331 3.14 0.76 16.96
CA LYS A 331 4.08 1.69 17.59
C LYS A 331 5.45 1.03 17.70
N THR A 332 6.48 1.68 17.15
CA THR A 332 7.86 1.22 17.20
C THR A 332 8.30 1.00 18.65
N LYS A 333 8.81 -0.21 18.94
CA LYS A 333 9.42 -0.56 20.23
C LYS A 333 10.86 -1.02 19.99
N LEU A 334 11.75 -0.81 20.96
CA LEU A 334 13.18 -1.11 20.81
C LEU A 334 13.45 -2.59 20.46
N TRP A 335 12.68 -3.53 21.00
CA TRP A 335 12.82 -4.96 20.69
C TRP A 335 12.52 -5.29 19.22
N MET A 336 11.74 -4.45 18.52
CA MET A 336 11.43 -4.67 17.11
C MET A 336 12.65 -4.41 16.23
N MET A 337 13.58 -3.56 16.68
CA MET A 337 14.81 -3.23 15.97
C MET A 337 15.82 -4.39 15.97
N THR A 338 15.66 -5.39 16.85
CA THR A 338 16.55 -6.55 16.89
C THR A 338 16.21 -7.60 15.84
N ILE A 339 15.00 -7.56 15.28
CA ILE A 339 14.56 -8.47 14.23
C ILE A 339 15.11 -7.94 12.90
N PRO A 340 16.02 -8.68 12.23
CA PRO A 340 16.55 -8.27 10.92
C PRO A 340 15.40 -8.10 9.93
N THR A 341 15.58 -7.19 8.97
CA THR A 341 14.57 -6.76 7.98
C THR A 341 13.42 -5.96 8.56
N PHE A 342 12.85 -6.39 9.68
CA PHE A 342 11.78 -5.68 10.38
C PHE A 342 12.27 -4.35 10.98
N GLY A 343 13.40 -4.37 11.70
CA GLY A 343 13.99 -3.18 12.29
C GLY A 343 14.36 -2.12 11.26
N GLN A 344 14.98 -2.52 10.14
CA GLN A 344 15.32 -1.60 9.06
C GLN A 344 14.09 -1.07 8.36
N GLN A 345 13.05 -1.87 8.17
CA GLN A 345 11.80 -1.36 7.61
C GLN A 345 11.18 -0.28 8.49
N LEU A 346 11.16 -0.49 9.81
CA LEU A 346 10.70 0.52 10.77
C LEU A 346 11.55 1.79 10.70
N LEU A 347 12.88 1.67 10.66
CA LEU A 347 13.78 2.83 10.55
C LEU A 347 13.63 3.58 9.23
N ILE A 348 13.48 2.88 8.10
CA ILE A 348 13.23 3.49 6.80
C ILE A 348 11.87 4.20 6.82
N ASN A 349 10.84 3.61 7.43
CA ASN A 349 9.52 4.22 7.56
C ASN A 349 9.55 5.49 8.43
N GLN A 350 10.19 5.43 9.61
CA GLN A 350 10.41 6.60 10.47
C GLN A 350 11.12 7.73 9.74
N LEU A 351 12.18 7.39 9.00
CA LEU A 351 12.94 8.35 8.20
C LEU A 351 12.07 9.00 7.10
N MET A 352 11.21 8.22 6.42
CA MET A 352 10.30 8.73 5.39
C MET A 352 9.18 9.62 5.94
N ARG A 353 8.77 9.39 7.19
CA ARG A 353 7.72 10.15 7.88
C ARG A 353 8.25 11.38 8.63
N GLU A 354 9.57 11.58 8.66
CA GLU A 354 10.24 12.59 9.49
C GLU A 354 9.86 12.45 10.99
N GLU A 355 9.56 11.23 11.44
CA GLU A 355 9.27 10.92 12.83
C GLU A 355 10.59 10.82 13.64
N PRO A 356 10.64 11.33 14.89
CA PRO A 356 11.84 11.32 15.74
C PRO A 356 12.26 9.92 16.24
#